data_AF-A0A9D9VT61-F1
#
_entry.id   AF-A0A9D9VT61-F1
#
_cell.length_a   1.000
_cell.length_b   1.000
_cell.length_c   1.000
_cell.angle_alpha   90.00
_cell.angle_beta   90.00
_cell.angle_gamma   90.00
#
_symmetry.space_group_name_H-M   'P 1'
#
loop_
_entity.id
_entity.type
_entity.pdbx_description
1 polymer ?
#
loop_
_entity_poly.entity_id
_entity_poly.type
_entity_poly.pdbx_seq_one_letter_code
_entity_poly.pdbx_strand_id
1 'polypeptide(L)'
;MDTMNLLAQAATNLTDSLATSNPVLTPVAAPAEMNMLDMAIKGGWIMIILGIFSVVCFYILFERMYAIRKAGKEDPMFMEKIKDYILSGEIKSALSYCRSMNTPSARMIEKGISRLGRPVNDVQVAIENVGNLEVAKLEKGLTIMATISGGAPMLGFLGTVTGMVRAFYEMANAGNNIDITLLSGGIYEAMITTVGGLIVGIIAMFAYNYLVTLVDGVVNKMESRTMEFMDLLNEPAKK
;
A
#
# COMPACT_ATOMS: atom_id res chain seq x y z
N MET A 1 10.11 26.92 82.51
CA MET A 1 10.26 25.48 82.24
C MET A 1 9.50 25.04 80.99
N ASP A 2 8.53 25.79 80.47
CA ASP A 2 7.71 25.38 79.32
C ASP A 2 8.29 25.63 77.92
N THR A 3 9.24 26.57 77.76
CA THR A 3 9.82 26.88 76.44
C THR A 3 10.82 25.81 75.95
N MET A 4 11.46 25.09 76.87
CA MET A 4 12.41 24.02 76.55
C MET A 4 11.71 22.71 76.16
N ASN A 5 10.51 22.46 76.71
CA ASN A 5 9.67 21.32 76.33
C ASN A 5 8.95 21.53 74.98
N LEU A 6 8.59 22.78 74.64
CA LEU A 6 8.02 23.10 73.33
C LEU A 6 9.03 22.89 72.19
N LEU A 7 10.30 23.23 72.41
CA LEU A 7 11.37 22.99 71.45
C LEU A 7 11.71 21.49 71.31
N ALA A 8 11.62 20.72 72.41
CA ALA A 8 11.80 19.27 72.38
C ALA A 8 10.66 18.56 71.62
N GLN A 9 9.40 18.99 71.80
CA GLN A 9 8.25 18.47 71.03
C GLN A 9 8.29 18.89 69.55
N ALA A 10 8.74 20.10 69.25
CA ALA A 10 8.95 20.53 67.87
C ALA A 10 10.05 19.69 67.19
N ALA A 11 11.15 19.39 67.90
CA ALA A 11 12.21 18.54 67.39
C ALA A 11 11.76 17.10 67.14
N THR A 12 10.96 16.49 68.03
CA THR A 12 10.41 15.14 67.80
C THR A 12 9.43 15.09 66.62
N ASN A 13 8.58 16.11 66.46
CA ASN A 13 7.64 16.18 65.33
C ASN A 13 8.33 16.40 63.98
N LEU A 14 9.44 17.16 63.95
CA LEU A 14 10.27 17.30 62.76
C LEU A 14 11.03 16.01 62.43
N THR A 15 11.46 15.25 63.44
CA THR A 15 12.19 13.99 63.24
C THR A 15 11.26 12.87 62.72
N ASP A 16 10.02 12.80 63.21
CA ASP A 16 9.00 11.87 62.69
C ASP A 16 8.56 12.23 61.26
N SER A 17 8.42 13.52 60.94
CA SER A 17 8.08 13.96 59.57
C SER A 17 9.19 13.68 58.55
N LEU A 18 10.44 13.56 59.00
CA LEU A 18 11.60 13.18 58.16
C LEU A 18 11.82 11.66 58.10
N ALA A 19 11.38 10.90 59.12
CA ALA A 19 11.44 9.44 59.12
C ALA A 19 10.34 8.81 58.22
N THR A 20 9.20 9.49 58.03
CA THR A 20 8.15 9.07 57.09
C THR A 20 8.32 9.63 55.68
N SER A 21 9.35 10.47 55.43
CA SER A 21 9.64 11.02 54.10
C SER A 21 10.62 10.18 53.30
N ASN A 22 10.78 8.90 53.63
CA ASN A 22 11.25 7.95 52.62
C ASN A 22 10.02 7.69 51.74
N PRO A 23 9.96 8.20 50.50
CA PRO A 23 9.01 7.65 49.55
C PRO A 23 9.37 6.16 49.51
N VAL A 24 8.47 5.31 50.00
CA VAL A 24 8.50 3.90 49.63
C VAL A 24 8.34 3.97 48.12
N LEU A 25 9.48 3.89 47.44
CA LEU A 25 9.56 3.71 46.01
C LEU A 25 8.89 2.37 45.79
N THR A 26 7.57 2.40 45.60
CA THR A 26 6.91 1.38 44.81
C THR A 26 7.78 1.25 43.58
N PRO A 27 8.29 0.05 43.25
CA PRO A 27 9.03 -0.09 42.01
C PRO A 27 8.04 0.35 40.94
N VAL A 28 8.29 1.52 40.36
CA VAL A 28 7.67 1.94 39.11
C VAL A 28 8.09 0.82 38.19
N ALA A 29 7.14 -0.09 37.92
CA ALA A 29 7.33 -1.13 36.94
C ALA A 29 7.91 -0.42 35.72
N ALA A 30 9.08 -0.88 35.28
CA ALA A 30 9.77 -0.32 34.13
C ALA A 30 8.72 -0.02 33.05
N PRO A 31 8.73 1.18 32.43
CA PRO A 31 7.74 1.51 31.42
C PRO A 31 7.74 0.36 30.44
N ALA A 32 6.62 -0.37 30.36
CA ALA A 32 6.52 -1.52 29.47
C ALA A 32 6.93 -0.99 28.09
N GLU A 33 8.05 -1.50 27.56
CA GLU A 33 8.53 -1.04 26.27
C GLU A 33 7.36 -1.17 25.30
N MET A 34 6.93 -0.05 24.73
CA MET A 34 5.79 -0.03 23.82
C MET A 34 6.22 -0.71 22.52
N ASN A 35 6.17 -2.04 22.52
CA ASN A 35 6.38 -2.83 21.32
C ASN A 35 5.20 -2.59 20.39
N MET A 36 5.47 -2.41 19.10
CA MET A 36 4.43 -2.30 18.07
C MET A 36 3.48 -3.51 18.08
N LEU A 37 3.98 -4.67 18.52
CA LEU A 37 3.19 -5.89 18.70
C LEU A 37 2.22 -5.78 19.88
N ASP A 38 2.67 -5.26 21.03
CA ASP A 38 1.81 -5.03 22.20
C ASP A 38 0.75 -3.96 21.91
N MET A 39 1.11 -2.98 21.08
CA MET A 39 0.21 -1.95 20.57
C MET A 39 -0.85 -2.56 19.65
N ALA A 40 -0.44 -3.45 18.73
CA ALA A 40 -1.36 -4.12 17.82
C ALA A 40 -2.36 -5.05 18.54
N ILE A 41 -1.94 -5.73 19.60
CA ILE A 41 -2.81 -6.59 20.42
C ILE A 41 -3.86 -5.77 21.17
N LYS A 42 -3.52 -4.54 21.58
CA LYS A 42 -4.42 -3.61 22.28
C LYS A 42 -5.40 -2.86 21.37
N GLY A 43 -5.21 -2.89 20.05
CA GLY A 43 -6.06 -2.18 19.06
C GLY A 43 -7.38 -2.88 18.70
N GLY A 44 -7.75 -3.95 19.40
CA GLY A 44 -9.00 -4.68 19.19
C GLY A 44 -9.11 -5.36 17.82
N TRP A 45 -10.34 -5.73 17.46
CA TRP A 45 -10.65 -6.49 16.24
C TRP A 45 -10.35 -5.73 14.93
N ILE A 46 -10.44 -4.39 14.94
CA ILE A 46 -10.15 -3.54 13.77
C ILE A 46 -8.66 -3.62 13.41
N MET A 47 -7.78 -3.76 14.40
CA MET A 47 -6.35 -3.93 14.15
C MET A 47 -6.02 -5.23 13.40
N ILE A 48 -6.80 -6.30 13.63
CA ILE A 48 -6.66 -7.56 12.89
C ILE A 48 -7.01 -7.35 11.40
N ILE A 49 -8.08 -6.60 11.12
CA ILE A 49 -8.50 -6.27 9.74
C ILE A 49 -7.41 -5.44 9.04
N LEU A 50 -6.85 -4.44 9.73
CA LEU A 50 -5.73 -3.64 9.23
C LEU A 50 -4.48 -4.50 8.98
N GLY A 51 -4.21 -5.49 9.84
CA GLY A 51 -3.15 -6.47 9.64
C GLY A 51 -3.34 -7.29 8.36
N ILE A 52 -4.56 -7.75 8.09
CA ILE A 52 -4.88 -8.47 6.83
C ILE A 52 -4.65 -7.56 5.62
N PHE A 53 -5.10 -6.29 5.69
CA PHE A 53 -4.87 -5.33 4.61
C PHE A 53 -3.40 -5.07 4.35
N SER A 54 -2.58 -5.00 5.40
CA SER A 54 -1.12 -4.89 5.29
C SER A 54 -0.53 -6.10 4.55
N VAL A 55 -0.88 -7.33 4.94
CA VAL A 55 -0.40 -8.55 4.28
C VAL A 55 -0.80 -8.61 2.81
N VAL A 56 -2.07 -8.30 2.50
CA VAL A 56 -2.58 -8.25 1.13
C VAL A 56 -1.85 -7.16 0.32
N CYS A 57 -1.60 -6.00 0.91
CA CYS A 57 -0.86 -4.91 0.29
C CYS A 57 0.56 -5.35 -0.10
N PHE A 58 1.30 -5.97 0.81
CA PHE A 58 2.64 -6.48 0.52
C PHE A 58 2.62 -7.60 -0.53
N TYR A 59 1.67 -8.52 -0.44
CA TYR A 59 1.51 -9.60 -1.42
C TYR A 59 1.29 -9.04 -2.85
N ILE A 60 0.35 -8.11 -3.01
CA ILE A 60 0.07 -7.48 -4.32
C ILE A 60 1.30 -6.69 -4.81
N LEU A 61 1.99 -5.95 -3.92
CA LEU A 61 3.18 -5.19 -4.28
C LEU A 61 4.26 -6.07 -4.89
N PHE A 62 4.60 -7.20 -4.27
CA PHE A 62 5.66 -8.08 -4.79
C PHE A 62 5.25 -8.80 -6.07
N GLU A 63 4.03 -9.35 -6.11
CA GLU A 63 3.50 -10.02 -7.32
C GLU A 63 3.50 -9.07 -8.52
N ARG A 64 2.94 -7.86 -8.33
CA ARG A 64 2.79 -6.87 -9.40
C ARG A 64 4.11 -6.27 -9.80
N MET A 65 4.99 -5.95 -8.85
CA MET A 65 6.32 -5.43 -9.16
C MET A 65 7.10 -6.39 -10.05
N TYR A 66 7.05 -7.70 -9.77
CA TYR A 66 7.68 -8.70 -10.61
C TYR A 66 7.02 -8.80 -11.99
N ALA A 67 5.68 -8.86 -12.05
CA ALA A 67 4.93 -8.99 -13.30
C ALA A 67 5.15 -7.79 -14.25
N ILE A 68 5.07 -6.56 -13.74
CA ILE A 68 5.23 -5.34 -14.54
C ILE A 68 6.69 -5.20 -15.01
N ARG A 69 7.66 -5.47 -14.13
CA ARG A 69 9.09 -5.46 -14.53
C ARG A 69 9.39 -6.49 -15.60
N LYS A 70 8.77 -7.69 -15.53
CA LYS A 70 8.91 -8.71 -16.57
C LYS A 70 8.28 -8.26 -17.89
N ALA A 71 7.10 -7.64 -17.84
CA ALA A 71 6.41 -7.12 -19.02
C ALA A 71 7.18 -5.97 -19.71
N GLY A 72 7.90 -5.15 -18.95
CA GLY A 72 8.71 -4.04 -19.49
C GLY A 72 10.11 -4.43 -20.01
N LYS A 73 10.51 -5.70 -19.92
CA LYS A 73 11.76 -6.20 -20.51
C LYS A 73 11.54 -6.46 -21.99
N GLU A 74 12.21 -5.68 -22.83
CA GLU A 74 12.16 -5.85 -24.29
C GLU A 74 13.58 -5.79 -24.87
N ASP A 75 13.78 -6.50 -25.98
CA ASP A 75 14.98 -6.40 -26.82
C ASP A 75 14.94 -5.05 -27.57
N PRO A 76 15.95 -4.16 -27.44
CA PRO A 76 16.03 -2.94 -28.22
C PRO A 76 15.92 -3.17 -29.73
N MET A 77 16.40 -4.31 -30.21
CA MET A 77 16.36 -4.71 -31.63
C MET A 77 15.03 -5.38 -32.03
N PHE A 78 14.04 -5.44 -31.13
CA PHE A 78 12.77 -6.12 -31.41
C PHE A 78 12.10 -5.55 -32.67
N MET A 79 11.98 -4.23 -32.75
CA MET A 79 11.25 -3.59 -33.85
C MET A 79 12.04 -3.58 -35.17
N GLU A 80 13.37 -3.45 -35.09
CA GLU A 80 14.27 -3.57 -36.24
C GLU A 80 14.15 -4.95 -36.92
N LYS A 81 14.19 -6.03 -36.12
CA LYS A 81 14.00 -7.40 -36.63
C LYS A 81 12.61 -7.61 -37.23
N ILE A 82 11.56 -7.03 -36.62
CA ILE A 82 10.20 -7.09 -37.18
C ILE A 82 10.13 -6.37 -38.52
N LYS A 83 10.76 -5.19 -38.64
CA LYS A 83 10.86 -4.45 -39.90
C LYS A 83 11.53 -5.29 -40.98
N ASP A 84 12.64 -5.95 -40.68
CA ASP A 84 13.36 -6.82 -41.62
C ASP A 84 12.49 -8.01 -42.08
N TYR A 85 11.78 -8.68 -41.17
CA TYR A 85 10.89 -9.78 -41.54
C TYR A 85 9.69 -9.33 -42.40
N ILE A 86 9.16 -8.14 -42.16
CA ILE A 86 8.04 -7.60 -42.96
C ILE A 86 8.53 -7.21 -44.36
N LEU A 87 9.68 -6.54 -44.46
CA LEU A 87 10.27 -6.11 -45.75
C LEU A 87 10.73 -7.29 -46.61
N SER A 88 11.23 -8.36 -45.99
CA SER A 88 11.60 -9.61 -46.68
C SER A 88 10.39 -10.48 -47.07
N GLY A 89 9.17 -10.10 -46.66
CA GLY A 89 7.94 -10.85 -46.94
C GLY A 89 7.76 -12.09 -46.05
N GLU A 90 8.62 -12.29 -45.05
CA GLU A 90 8.59 -13.43 -44.14
C GLU A 90 7.61 -13.23 -42.96
N ILE A 91 6.32 -13.05 -43.27
CA ILE A 91 5.27 -12.79 -42.26
C ILE A 91 5.19 -13.89 -41.20
N LYS A 92 5.43 -15.15 -41.58
CA LYS A 92 5.44 -16.29 -40.64
C LYS A 92 6.57 -16.19 -39.63
N SER A 93 7.77 -15.77 -40.07
CA SER A 93 8.93 -15.55 -39.21
C SER A 93 8.65 -14.42 -38.23
N ALA A 94 8.08 -13.31 -38.69
CA ALA A 94 7.67 -12.18 -37.84
C ALA A 94 6.69 -12.60 -36.72
N LEU A 95 5.64 -13.35 -37.07
CA LEU A 95 4.68 -13.87 -36.08
C LEU A 95 5.33 -14.80 -35.05
N SER A 96 6.24 -15.68 -35.50
CA SER A 96 6.96 -16.58 -34.59
C SER A 96 7.88 -15.83 -33.62
N TYR A 97 8.51 -14.75 -34.09
CA TYR A 97 9.37 -13.91 -33.29
C TYR A 97 8.57 -13.16 -32.21
N CYS A 98 7.42 -12.57 -32.57
CA CYS A 98 6.51 -11.96 -31.60
C CYS A 98 6.09 -12.94 -30.49
N ARG A 99 5.75 -14.19 -30.86
CA ARG A 99 5.37 -15.24 -29.90
C ARG A 99 6.50 -15.69 -29.00
N SER A 100 7.76 -15.58 -29.44
CA SER A 100 8.92 -15.93 -28.62
C SER A 100 9.15 -14.92 -27.49
N MET A 101 8.94 -13.63 -27.76
CA MET A 101 9.21 -12.55 -26.80
C MET A 101 8.16 -12.45 -25.69
N ASN A 102 6.89 -12.77 -25.99
CA ASN A 102 5.80 -12.80 -25.01
C ASN A 102 5.63 -11.50 -24.20
N THR A 103 6.00 -10.34 -24.75
CA THR A 103 5.79 -9.03 -24.13
C THR A 103 4.44 -8.42 -24.58
N PRO A 104 3.89 -7.43 -23.85
CA PRO A 104 2.67 -6.74 -24.26
C PRO A 104 2.78 -6.14 -25.67
N SER A 105 3.89 -5.45 -25.97
CA SER A 105 4.14 -4.89 -27.29
C SER A 105 4.23 -5.97 -28.36
N ALA A 106 4.88 -7.10 -28.08
CA ALA A 106 4.98 -8.19 -29.04
C ALA A 106 3.61 -8.78 -29.41
N ARG A 107 2.68 -8.92 -28.46
CA ARG A 107 1.30 -9.38 -28.72
C ARG A 107 0.48 -8.37 -29.52
N MET A 108 0.68 -7.08 -29.27
CA MET A 108 0.07 -6.01 -30.06
C MET A 108 0.54 -6.06 -31.51
N ILE A 109 1.86 -6.13 -31.73
CA ILE A 109 2.46 -6.23 -33.06
C ILE A 109 2.06 -7.54 -33.75
N GLU A 110 1.99 -8.68 -33.04
CA GLU A 110 1.49 -9.94 -33.61
C GLU A 110 0.09 -9.76 -34.20
N LYS A 111 -0.80 -9.05 -33.49
CA LYS A 111 -2.15 -8.79 -33.98
C LYS A 111 -2.16 -7.87 -35.19
N GLY A 112 -1.32 -6.83 -35.18
CA GLY A 112 -1.11 -5.95 -36.32
C GLY A 112 -0.66 -6.72 -37.57
N ILE A 113 0.37 -7.55 -37.42
CA ILE A 113 0.91 -8.41 -38.50
C ILE A 113 -0.15 -9.37 -39.04
N SER A 114 -0.97 -9.96 -38.17
CA SER A 114 -2.04 -10.89 -38.58
C SER A 114 -3.14 -10.26 -39.44
N ARG A 115 -3.23 -8.92 -39.46
CA ARG A 115 -4.21 -8.13 -40.22
C ARG A 115 -3.57 -7.31 -41.35
N LEU A 116 -2.32 -7.60 -41.71
CA LEU A 116 -1.67 -6.97 -42.87
C LEU A 116 -2.50 -7.15 -44.13
N GLY A 117 -2.60 -6.08 -44.94
CA GLY A 117 -3.41 -6.03 -46.16
C GLY A 117 -4.84 -5.53 -45.97
N ARG A 118 -5.28 -5.27 -44.74
CA ARG A 118 -6.53 -4.54 -44.45
C ARG A 118 -6.30 -3.03 -44.41
N PRO A 119 -7.36 -2.19 -44.49
CA PRO A 119 -7.23 -0.76 -44.28
C PRO A 119 -6.51 -0.45 -42.96
N VAL A 120 -5.57 0.50 -42.98
CA VAL A 120 -4.72 0.87 -41.84
C VAL A 120 -5.53 1.14 -40.56
N ASN A 121 -6.72 1.72 -40.71
CA ASN A 121 -7.66 1.96 -39.62
C ASN A 121 -8.15 0.67 -38.93
N ASP A 122 -8.49 -0.39 -39.67
CA ASP A 122 -8.90 -1.69 -39.07
C ASP A 122 -7.72 -2.39 -38.37
N VAL A 123 -6.49 -2.17 -38.85
CA VAL A 123 -5.27 -2.68 -38.20
C VAL A 123 -5.02 -1.94 -36.89
N GLN A 124 -5.09 -0.60 -36.90
CA GLN A 124 -4.92 0.23 -35.71
C GLN A 124 -5.92 -0.14 -34.61
N VAL A 125 -7.22 -0.19 -34.96
CA VAL A 125 -8.28 -0.56 -34.00
C VAL A 125 -8.05 -1.97 -33.43
N ALA A 126 -7.51 -2.90 -34.23
CA ALA A 126 -7.17 -4.24 -33.73
C ALA A 126 -6.06 -4.21 -32.67
N ILE A 127 -5.03 -3.41 -32.93
CA ILE A 127 -3.87 -3.27 -32.05
C ILE A 127 -4.28 -2.59 -30.75
N GLU A 128 -5.03 -1.49 -30.84
CA GLU A 128 -5.54 -0.74 -29.68
C GLU A 128 -6.41 -1.62 -28.78
N ASN A 129 -7.30 -2.45 -29.36
CA ASN A 129 -8.11 -3.39 -28.58
C ASN A 129 -7.24 -4.40 -27.80
N VAL A 130 -6.18 -4.93 -28.41
CA VAL A 130 -5.24 -5.82 -27.71
C VAL A 130 -4.43 -5.05 -26.67
N GLY A 131 -4.02 -3.82 -26.98
CA GLY A 131 -3.36 -2.91 -26.05
C GLY A 131 -4.18 -2.72 -24.78
N ASN A 132 -5.45 -2.32 -24.91
CA ASN A 132 -6.37 -2.13 -23.80
C ASN A 132 -6.51 -3.39 -22.93
N LEU A 133 -6.55 -4.58 -23.54
CA LEU A 133 -6.59 -5.85 -22.80
C LEU A 133 -5.28 -6.14 -22.05
N GLU A 134 -4.13 -5.79 -22.61
CA GLU A 134 -2.84 -5.94 -21.93
C GLU A 134 -2.66 -4.92 -20.81
N VAL A 135 -3.08 -3.66 -21.00
CA VAL A 135 -3.10 -2.64 -19.94
C VAL A 135 -3.99 -3.09 -18.78
N ALA A 136 -5.21 -3.55 -19.07
CA ALA A 136 -6.11 -4.07 -18.04
C ALA A 136 -5.52 -5.27 -17.25
N LYS A 137 -4.68 -6.10 -17.89
CA LYS A 137 -3.96 -7.19 -17.19
C LYS A 137 -2.87 -6.66 -16.27
N LEU A 138 -2.17 -5.61 -16.68
CA LEU A 138 -1.12 -4.95 -15.88
C LEU A 138 -1.72 -4.23 -14.67
N GLU A 139 -2.85 -3.55 -14.87
CA GLU A 139 -3.60 -2.83 -13.82
C GLU A 139 -4.33 -3.74 -12.83
N LYS A 140 -4.48 -5.03 -13.14
CA LYS A 140 -5.15 -5.98 -12.25
C LYS A 140 -4.52 -5.93 -10.85
N GLY A 141 -5.32 -5.67 -9.82
CA GLY A 141 -4.86 -5.59 -8.43
C GLY A 141 -4.42 -4.18 -7.97
N LEU A 142 -4.11 -3.26 -8.89
CA LEU A 142 -3.84 -1.85 -8.53
C LEU A 142 -5.10 -1.19 -7.94
N THR A 143 -6.29 -1.53 -8.44
CA THR A 143 -7.58 -1.05 -7.88
C THR A 143 -7.76 -1.45 -6.41
N ILE A 144 -7.33 -2.66 -6.04
CA ILE A 144 -7.40 -3.13 -4.65
C ILE A 144 -6.43 -2.33 -3.79
N MET A 145 -5.21 -2.09 -4.28
CA MET A 145 -4.25 -1.23 -3.56
C MET A 145 -4.76 0.19 -3.36
N ALA A 146 -5.37 0.81 -4.39
CA ALA A 146 -5.99 2.13 -4.28
C ALA A 146 -7.12 2.13 -3.23
N THR A 147 -7.90 1.05 -3.17
CA THR A 147 -8.96 0.90 -2.18
C THR A 147 -8.39 0.74 -0.78
N ILE A 148 -7.29 -0.01 -0.61
CA ILE A 148 -6.62 -0.17 0.70
C ILE A 148 -5.99 1.15 1.15
N SER A 149 -5.38 1.93 0.25
CA SER A 149 -4.75 3.20 0.61
C SER A 149 -5.76 4.22 1.15
N GLY A 150 -6.96 4.27 0.58
CA GLY A 150 -8.06 5.11 1.08
C GLY A 150 -8.83 4.49 2.25
N GLY A 151 -9.02 3.16 2.21
CA GLY A 151 -9.86 2.43 3.16
C GLY A 151 -9.20 2.19 4.51
N ALA A 152 -7.89 1.95 4.58
CA ALA A 152 -7.20 1.70 5.84
C ALA A 152 -7.25 2.89 6.82
N PRO A 153 -7.03 4.16 6.39
CA PRO A 153 -7.23 5.33 7.26
C PRO A 153 -8.68 5.48 7.72
N MET A 154 -9.65 5.21 6.84
CA MET A 154 -11.07 5.27 7.19
C MET A 154 -11.45 4.21 8.24
N LEU A 155 -10.88 3.01 8.14
CA LEU A 155 -11.03 1.96 9.17
C LEU A 155 -10.36 2.36 10.49
N GLY A 156 -9.20 3.02 10.44
CA GLY A 156 -8.57 3.59 11.63
C GLY A 156 -9.45 4.62 12.32
N PHE A 157 -10.08 5.53 11.55
CA PHE A 157 -11.05 6.48 12.07
C PHE A 157 -12.28 5.80 12.67
N LEU A 158 -12.80 4.75 12.04
CA LEU A 158 -13.88 3.93 12.58
C LEU A 158 -13.49 3.29 13.93
N GLY A 159 -12.25 2.83 14.06
CA GLY A 159 -11.69 2.32 15.31
C GLY A 159 -11.74 3.36 16.44
N THR A 160 -11.41 4.61 16.12
CA THR A 160 -11.47 5.70 17.09
C THR A 160 -12.90 5.98 17.54
N VAL A 161 -13.84 6.08 16.60
CA VAL A 161 -15.24 6.34 16.90
C VAL A 161 -15.85 5.21 17.74
N THR A 162 -15.59 3.96 17.36
CA THR A 162 -16.13 2.80 18.08
C THR A 162 -15.51 2.64 19.48
N GLY A 163 -14.21 2.88 19.63
CA GLY A 163 -13.54 2.86 20.94
C GLY A 163 -14.06 3.96 21.88
N MET A 164 -14.24 5.19 21.38
CA MET A 164 -14.84 6.26 22.17
C MET A 164 -16.30 5.96 22.55
N VAL A 165 -17.10 5.44 21.63
CA VAL A 165 -18.50 5.06 21.92
C VAL A 165 -18.56 4.00 23.01
N ARG A 166 -17.70 2.98 22.97
CA ARG A 166 -17.61 1.97 24.04
C ARG A 166 -17.23 2.58 25.38
N ALA A 167 -16.19 3.42 25.41
CA ALA A 167 -15.72 4.05 26.63
C ALA A 167 -16.81 4.91 27.30
N PHE A 168 -17.56 5.69 26.52
CA PHE A 168 -18.68 6.47 27.04
C PHE A 168 -19.89 5.62 27.45
N TYR A 169 -20.16 4.53 26.72
CA TYR A 169 -21.24 3.60 27.06
C TYR A 169 -20.98 2.90 28.40
N GLU A 170 -19.76 2.42 28.62
CA GLU A 170 -19.37 1.79 29.89
C GLU A 170 -19.40 2.78 31.05
N MET A 171 -18.96 4.02 30.84
CA MET A 171 -19.08 5.10 31.83
C MET A 171 -20.53 5.40 32.18
N ALA A 172 -21.43 5.49 31.19
CA ALA A 172 -22.85 5.73 31.43
C ALA A 172 -23.50 4.60 32.25
N ASN A 173 -23.05 3.36 32.06
CA ASN A 173 -23.57 2.19 32.80
C ASN A 173 -22.93 2.02 34.20
N ALA A 174 -21.72 2.55 34.43
CA ALA A 174 -21.02 2.45 35.71
C ALA A 174 -21.61 3.35 36.82
N GLY A 175 -22.52 4.27 36.48
CA GLY A 175 -23.21 5.12 37.45
C GLY A 175 -22.24 6.04 38.22
N ASN A 176 -22.22 5.93 39.55
CA ASN A 176 -21.41 6.80 40.44
C ASN A 176 -19.94 6.36 40.59
N ASN A 177 -19.57 5.16 40.14
CA ASN A 177 -18.19 4.66 40.22
C ASN A 177 -17.52 4.80 38.85
N ILE A 178 -17.18 6.04 38.48
CA ILE A 178 -16.46 6.31 37.23
C ILE A 178 -15.03 5.77 37.37
N ASP A 179 -14.78 4.63 36.72
CA ASP A 179 -13.42 4.09 36.63
C ASP A 179 -12.67 4.79 35.48
N ILE A 180 -11.81 5.74 35.85
CA ILE A 180 -10.94 6.49 34.94
C ILE A 180 -10.05 5.54 34.13
N THR A 181 -9.69 4.38 34.70
CA THR A 181 -8.87 3.37 34.05
C THR A 181 -9.56 2.81 32.81
N LEU A 182 -10.87 2.54 32.90
CA LEU A 182 -11.69 2.02 31.80
C LEU A 182 -11.78 3.03 30.65
N LEU A 183 -12.04 4.30 30.98
CA LEU A 183 -12.07 5.40 30.02
C LEU A 183 -10.72 5.56 29.30
N SER A 184 -9.63 5.55 30.06
CA SER A 184 -8.28 5.70 29.50
C SER A 184 -7.90 4.54 28.57
N GLY A 185 -8.37 3.32 28.85
CA GLY A 185 -8.17 2.15 28.00
C GLY A 185 -8.88 2.27 26.65
N GLY A 186 -10.15 2.66 26.64
CA GLY A 186 -10.93 2.81 25.39
C GLY A 186 -10.42 3.95 24.50
N ILE A 187 -9.96 5.06 25.09
CA ILE A 187 -9.31 6.15 24.34
C ILE A 187 -7.96 5.68 23.79
N TYR A 188 -7.18 4.92 24.56
CA TYR A 188 -5.90 4.38 24.11
C TYR A 188 -6.05 3.43 22.92
N GLU A 189 -7.01 2.48 22.97
CA GLU A 189 -7.37 1.61 21.84
C GLU A 189 -7.79 2.45 20.61
N ALA A 190 -8.65 3.44 20.83
CA ALA A 190 -9.15 4.33 19.79
C ALA A 190 -8.02 5.08 19.05
N MET A 191 -6.99 5.53 19.76
CA MET A 191 -5.85 6.25 19.16
C MET A 191 -4.89 5.31 18.41
N ILE A 192 -4.64 4.11 18.94
CA ILE A 192 -3.77 3.13 18.29
C ILE A 192 -4.34 2.69 16.94
N THR A 193 -5.64 2.43 16.88
CA THR A 193 -6.28 2.02 15.63
C THR A 193 -6.17 3.08 14.53
N THR A 194 -6.23 4.37 14.88
CA THR A 194 -5.99 5.47 13.94
C THR A 194 -4.56 5.43 13.42
N VAL A 195 -3.58 5.33 14.32
CA VAL A 195 -2.16 5.33 13.95
C VAL A 195 -1.85 4.13 13.06
N GLY A 196 -2.36 2.94 13.41
CA GLY A 196 -2.23 1.74 12.59
C GLY A 196 -2.85 1.90 11.20
N GLY A 197 -4.07 2.45 11.12
CA GLY A 197 -4.77 2.68 9.86
C GLY A 197 -4.04 3.68 8.95
N LEU A 198 -3.47 4.74 9.53
CA LEU A 198 -2.67 5.72 8.82
C LEU A 198 -1.36 5.11 8.30
N ILE A 199 -0.63 4.34 9.11
CA ILE A 199 0.62 3.70 8.68
C ILE A 199 0.36 2.79 7.47
N VAL A 200 -0.64 1.90 7.57
CA VAL A 200 -0.99 0.99 6.47
C VAL A 200 -1.46 1.77 5.23
N GLY A 201 -2.31 2.79 5.41
CA GLY A 201 -2.81 3.62 4.32
C GLY A 201 -1.71 4.37 3.58
N ILE A 202 -0.77 4.99 4.31
CA ILE A 202 0.35 5.73 3.73
C ILE A 202 1.25 4.80 2.93
N ILE A 203 1.63 3.65 3.49
CA ILE A 203 2.48 2.67 2.79
C ILE A 203 1.78 2.19 1.52
N ALA A 204 0.49 1.85 1.60
CA ALA A 204 -0.29 1.41 0.45
C ALA A 204 -0.40 2.50 -0.63
N MET A 205 -0.53 3.78 -0.25
CA MET A 205 -0.59 4.90 -1.19
C MET A 205 0.71 5.06 -1.97
N PHE A 206 1.85 5.05 -1.30
CA PHE A 206 3.16 5.13 -1.97
C PHE A 206 3.40 3.93 -2.88
N ALA A 207 3.09 2.74 -2.40
CA ALA A 207 3.18 1.51 -3.17
C ALA A 207 2.30 1.53 -4.43
N TYR A 208 1.05 1.98 -4.31
CA TYR A 208 0.13 2.12 -5.43
C TYR A 208 0.69 3.09 -6.48
N ASN A 209 1.08 4.30 -6.07
CA ASN A 209 1.62 5.31 -6.99
C ASN A 209 2.89 4.81 -7.70
N TYR A 210 3.76 4.09 -6.99
CA TYR A 210 4.95 3.50 -7.59
C TYR A 210 4.61 2.45 -8.66
N LEU A 211 3.63 1.58 -8.39
CA LEU A 211 3.17 0.58 -9.38
C LEU A 211 2.52 1.24 -10.59
N VAL A 212 1.73 2.29 -10.40
CA VAL A 212 1.12 3.07 -11.51
C VAL A 212 2.20 3.62 -12.44
N THR A 213 3.24 4.27 -11.90
CA THR A 213 4.36 4.78 -12.71
C THR A 213 5.05 3.68 -13.52
N LEU A 214 5.18 2.47 -12.95
CA LEU A 214 5.75 1.34 -13.68
C LEU A 214 4.83 0.85 -14.80
N VAL A 215 3.51 0.81 -14.58
CA VAL A 215 2.54 0.46 -15.63
C VAL A 215 2.59 1.49 -16.74
N ASP A 216 2.54 2.78 -16.43
CA ASP A 216 2.62 3.87 -17.42
C ASP A 216 3.90 3.78 -18.26
N GLY A 217 5.03 3.42 -17.63
CA GLY A 217 6.28 3.18 -18.32
C GLY A 217 6.22 2.03 -19.34
N VAL A 218 5.41 1.00 -19.10
CA VAL A 218 5.16 -0.09 -20.06
C VAL A 218 4.16 0.34 -21.13
N VAL A 219 3.10 1.08 -20.78
CA VAL A 219 2.12 1.62 -21.73
C VAL A 219 2.79 2.54 -22.74
N ASN A 220 3.64 3.46 -22.30
CA ASN A 220 4.39 4.35 -23.18
C ASN A 220 5.27 3.59 -24.19
N LYS A 221 5.86 2.45 -23.77
CA LYS A 221 6.61 1.58 -24.68
C LYS A 221 5.68 0.92 -25.70
N MET A 222 4.53 0.39 -25.25
CA MET A 222 3.53 -0.21 -26.13
C MET A 222 3.05 0.77 -27.21
N GLU A 223 2.76 2.02 -26.82
CA GLU A 223 2.36 3.08 -27.74
C GLU A 223 3.48 3.45 -28.72
N SER A 224 4.70 3.64 -28.22
CA SER A 224 5.87 3.93 -29.08
C SER A 224 6.11 2.86 -30.14
N ARG A 225 6.01 1.57 -29.77
CA ARG A 225 6.16 0.46 -30.74
C ARG A 225 5.00 0.36 -31.70
N THR A 226 3.79 0.67 -31.25
CA THR A 226 2.62 0.72 -32.12
C THR A 226 2.78 1.83 -33.15
N MET A 227 3.20 3.03 -32.75
CA MET A 227 3.50 4.12 -33.68
C MET A 227 4.56 3.72 -34.70
N GLU A 228 5.68 3.15 -34.27
CA GLU A 228 6.76 2.68 -35.17
C GLU A 228 6.26 1.62 -36.18
N PHE A 229 5.36 0.73 -35.75
CA PHE A 229 4.72 -0.24 -36.64
C PHE A 229 3.74 0.41 -37.62
N MET A 230 2.95 1.38 -37.17
CA MET A 230 2.02 2.09 -38.04
C MET A 230 2.75 2.95 -39.09
N ASP A 231 3.88 3.56 -38.71
CA ASP A 231 4.75 4.28 -39.64
C ASP A 231 5.30 3.34 -40.71
N LEU A 232 5.72 2.13 -40.33
CA LEU A 232 6.15 1.10 -41.29
C LEU A 232 5.06 0.74 -42.31
N LEU A 233 3.79 0.74 -41.92
CA LEU A 233 2.67 0.47 -42.85
C LEU A 233 2.38 1.64 -43.79
N ASN A 234 2.71 2.86 -43.37
CA ASN A 234 2.49 4.07 -44.15
C ASN A 234 3.73 4.48 -44.97
N GLU A 235 4.92 3.93 -44.68
CA GLU A 235 6.11 4.10 -45.50
C GLU A 235 5.81 3.59 -46.92
N PRO A 236 5.89 4.46 -47.96
CA PRO A 236 5.67 4.02 -49.33
C PRO A 236 6.72 2.98 -49.68
N ALA A 237 6.27 1.80 -50.11
CA ALA A 237 7.16 0.73 -50.57
C ALA A 237 8.20 1.33 -51.53
N LYS A 238 9.47 1.33 -51.11
CA LYS A 238 10.57 1.75 -51.99
C LYS A 238 10.50 0.84 -53.21
N LYS A 239 10.14 1.44 -54.35
CA LYS A 239 10.12 0.83 -55.68
C LYS A 239 11.47 0.20 -56.00
#